data_AF-T1BYD1-F1
#
_entry.id   AF-T1BYD1-F1
#
_cell.length_a   1.000
_cell.length_b   1.000
_cell.length_c   1.000
_cell.angle_alpha   90.00
_cell.angle_beta   90.00
_cell.angle_gamma   90.00
#
_symmetry.space_group_name_H-M   'P 1'
#
loop_
_entity.id
_entity.type
_entity.pdbx_description
1 polymer ?
#
loop_
_entity_poly.entity_id
_entity_poly.type
_entity_poly.pdbx_seq_one_letter_code
_entity_poly.pdbx_strand_id
1 'polypeptide(L)'
;MTVVAISWHGQEAVTLTYQETSGQVSQRLLFRADEPGLELGRVKRRWTFDGDGAAFRLAAEARRIRLAYLFDPMLAVHLSLLEPLPHQTSGPS
;
A
#
# COMPACT_ATOMS: atom_id res chain seq x y z
N MET A 1 9.89 -14.70 -10.42
CA MET A 1 10.64 -15.94 -10.10
C MET A 1 10.65 -16.82 -11.33
N THR A 2 11.82 -17.33 -11.71
CA THR A 2 12.01 -18.20 -12.88
C THR A 2 12.90 -19.37 -12.49
N VAL A 3 12.56 -20.59 -12.89
CA VAL A 3 13.43 -21.76 -12.68
C VAL A 3 14.58 -21.70 -13.69
N VAL A 4 15.82 -21.82 -13.20
CA VAL A 4 17.03 -21.74 -14.04
C VAL A 4 17.76 -23.07 -14.18
N ALA A 5 17.62 -23.96 -13.20
CA ALA A 5 18.16 -25.32 -13.29
C ALA A 5 17.39 -26.31 -12.43
N ILE A 6 17.39 -27.58 -12.86
CA ILE A 6 16.82 -28.71 -12.14
C ILE A 6 17.85 -29.84 -12.20
N SER A 7 18.24 -30.37 -11.04
CA SER A 7 19.18 -31.49 -10.94
C SER A 7 18.61 -32.61 -10.08
N TRP A 8 18.48 -33.80 -10.66
CA TRP A 8 17.96 -34.99 -9.99
C TRP A 8 19.06 -35.74 -9.25
N HIS A 9 18.76 -36.17 -8.03
CA HIS A 9 19.60 -37.05 -7.22
C HIS A 9 18.89 -38.39 -7.07
N GLY A 10 19.03 -39.24 -8.10
CA GLY A 10 18.25 -40.47 -8.20
C GLY A 10 16.76 -40.19 -8.44
N GLN A 11 15.87 -40.97 -7.82
CA GLN A 11 14.42 -40.82 -7.96
C GLN A 11 13.73 -40.12 -6.77
N GLU A 12 14.47 -39.92 -5.68
CA GLU A 12 13.90 -39.50 -4.40
C GLU A 12 14.17 -38.04 -4.05
N ALA A 13 15.07 -37.37 -4.77
CA ALA A 13 15.41 -35.99 -4.48
C ALA A 13 15.72 -35.19 -5.75
N VAL A 14 15.34 -33.91 -5.72
CA VAL A 14 15.62 -32.94 -6.78
C VAL A 14 16.09 -31.63 -6.17
N THR A 15 17.12 -31.05 -6.77
CA THR A 15 17.58 -29.70 -6.47
C THR A 15 17.01 -28.75 -7.51
N LEU A 16 16.21 -27.79 -7.04
CA LEU A 16 15.64 -26.72 -7.84
C LEU A 16 16.43 -25.44 -7.63
N THR A 17 16.97 -24.87 -8.71
CA THR A 17 17.62 -23.56 -8.70
C THR A 17 16.73 -22.56 -9.41
N TYR A 18 16.43 -21.44 -8.76
CA TYR A 18 15.55 -20.41 -9.27
C TYR A 18 16.12 -19.01 -9.05
N GLN A 19 15.77 -18.10 -9.95
CA GLN A 19 16.08 -16.69 -9.84
C GLN A 19 14.83 -15.94 -9.36
N GLU A 20 14.98 -15.18 -8.29
CA GLU A 20 13.95 -14.28 -7.78
C GLU A 20 13.80 -13.03 -8.66
N THR A 21 12.68 -12.32 -8.51
CA THR A 21 12.43 -11.09 -9.26
C THR A 21 13.41 -9.96 -8.92
N SER A 22 14.09 -10.06 -7.76
CA SER A 22 15.19 -9.20 -7.35
C SER A 22 16.51 -9.49 -8.09
N GLY A 23 16.58 -10.57 -8.87
CA GLY A 23 17.78 -11.05 -9.53
C GLY A 23 18.62 -12.02 -8.71
N GLN A 24 18.29 -12.21 -7.42
CA GLN A 24 18.97 -13.17 -6.55
C GLN A 24 18.73 -14.61 -7.02
N VAL A 25 19.79 -15.42 -7.05
CA VAL A 25 19.71 -16.85 -7.33
C VAL A 25 19.71 -17.61 -6.02
N SER A 26 18.73 -18.49 -5.86
CA SER A 26 18.53 -19.33 -4.69
C SER A 26 18.29 -20.79 -5.10
N GLN A 27 18.56 -21.72 -4.19
CA GLN A 27 18.44 -23.15 -4.43
C GLN A 27 17.61 -23.81 -3.33
N ARG A 28 16.83 -24.83 -3.67
CA ARG A 28 16.10 -25.66 -2.72
C ARG A 28 16.20 -27.14 -3.08
N LEU A 29 16.51 -27.96 -2.07
CA LEU A 29 16.44 -29.42 -2.16
C LEU A 29 15.02 -29.85 -1.79
N LEU A 30 14.42 -30.69 -2.62
CA LEU A 30 13.09 -31.26 -2.44
C LEU A 30 13.21 -32.78 -2.42
N PHE A 31 12.55 -33.43 -1.47
CA PHE A 31 12.46 -34.88 -1.38
C PHE A 31 11.07 -35.36 -1.83
N ARG A 32 11.01 -36.54 -2.44
CA ARG A 32 9.75 -37.18 -2.86
C ARG A 32 8.83 -37.48 -1.67
N ALA A 33 9.40 -37.78 -0.50
CA ALA A 33 8.63 -37.97 0.73
C ALA A 33 7.85 -36.71 1.17
N ASP A 34 8.33 -35.51 0.78
CA ASP A 34 7.68 -34.24 1.11
C ASP A 34 6.64 -33.81 0.06
N GLU A 35 6.56 -34.52 -1.08
CA GLU A 35 5.64 -34.22 -2.20
C GLU A 35 4.17 -34.10 -1.75
N PRO A 36 3.64 -34.94 -0.85
CA PRO A 36 2.25 -34.82 -0.38
C PRO A 36 1.95 -33.51 0.36
N GLY A 37 2.97 -32.84 0.89
CA GLY A 37 2.85 -31.56 1.60
C GLY A 37 3.10 -30.33 0.72
N LEU A 38 3.43 -30.52 -0.56
CA LEU A 38 3.67 -29.44 -1.50
C LEU A 38 2.34 -28.97 -2.10
N GLU A 39 2.00 -27.71 -1.86
CA GLU A 39 0.85 -27.06 -2.46
C GLU A 39 1.29 -25.90 -3.36
N LEU A 40 0.52 -25.65 -4.42
CA LEU A 40 0.69 -24.46 -5.24
C LEU A 40 0.36 -23.23 -4.40
N GLY A 41 1.39 -22.45 -4.06
CA GLY A 41 1.23 -21.17 -3.40
C GLY A 41 0.39 -20.23 -4.27
N ARG A 42 -0.83 -19.89 -3.83
CA ARG A 42 -1.59 -18.79 -4.46
C ARG A 42 -0.80 -17.50 -4.24
N VAL A 43 -0.54 -16.76 -5.32
CA VAL A 43 -0.06 -15.38 -5.24
C VAL A 43 -1.16 -14.54 -4.58
N LYS A 44 -1.22 -14.57 -3.25
CA LYS A 44 -1.97 -13.57 -2.50
C LYS A 44 -1.15 -12.31 -2.62
N ARG A 45 -1.62 -11.33 -3.42
CA ARG A 45 -1.10 -9.97 -3.35
C ARG A 45 -1.31 -9.53 -1.89
N ARG A 46 -0.25 -9.63 -1.09
CA ARG A 46 -0.29 -9.33 0.35
C ARG A 46 -0.64 -7.87 0.62
N TRP A 47 -0.46 -7.02 -0.39
CA TRP A 47 -1.02 -5.68 -0.51
C TRP A 47 -1.55 -5.49 -1.92
N THR A 48 -2.84 -5.21 -2.06
CA THR A 48 -3.39 -4.55 -3.25
C THR A 48 -3.41 -3.05 -2.97
N PHE A 49 -2.90 -2.25 -3.92
CA PHE A 49 -3.00 -0.79 -3.90
C PHE A 49 -4.23 -0.37 -4.73
N ASP A 50 -5.37 -1.00 -4.43
CA ASP A 50 -6.67 -0.79 -5.07
C ASP A 50 -7.55 0.19 -4.29
N GLY A 51 -6.97 0.89 -3.32
CA GLY A 51 -7.64 2.00 -2.63
C GLY A 51 -8.02 3.12 -3.60
N ASP A 52 -9.11 3.81 -3.30
CA ASP A 52 -9.56 4.95 -4.08
C ASP A 52 -8.54 6.10 -4.04
N GLY A 53 -7.86 6.34 -5.16
CA GLY A 53 -6.87 7.40 -5.30
C GLY A 53 -7.46 8.80 -5.16
N ALA A 54 -8.74 9.01 -5.47
CA ALA A 54 -9.41 10.30 -5.29
C ALA A 54 -9.62 10.58 -3.79
N ALA A 55 -10.11 9.59 -3.04
CA ALA A 55 -10.25 9.69 -1.58
C ALA A 55 -8.89 9.88 -0.88
N PHE A 56 -7.85 9.16 -1.31
CA PHE A 56 -6.50 9.34 -0.79
C PHE A 56 -5.97 10.76 -1.02
N ARG A 57 -6.14 11.30 -2.24
CA ARG A 57 -5.72 12.66 -2.58
C ARG A 57 -6.44 13.70 -1.72
N LEU A 58 -7.76 13.56 -1.56
CA LEU A 58 -8.56 14.47 -0.74
C LEU A 58 -8.10 14.46 0.73
N ALA A 59 -7.89 13.27 1.30
CA ALA A 59 -7.42 13.12 2.67
C ALA A 59 -5.99 13.68 2.86
N ALA A 60 -5.09 13.44 1.91
CA ALA A 60 -3.74 13.98 1.92
C ALA A 60 -3.74 15.52 1.86
N GLU A 61 -4.62 16.10 1.06
CA GLU A 61 -4.74 17.56 0.94
C GLU A 61 -5.32 18.20 2.21
N ALA A 62 -6.35 17.59 2.80
CA ALA A 62 -6.87 18.01 4.10
C ALA A 62 -5.80 17.93 5.20
N ARG A 63 -4.98 16.88 5.20
CA ARG A 63 -3.83 16.72 6.11
C ARG A 63 -2.78 17.81 5.88
N ARG A 64 -2.48 18.15 4.62
CA ARG A 64 -1.52 19.21 4.25
C ARG A 64 -1.97 20.56 4.80
N ILE A 65 -3.23 20.95 4.56
CA ILE A 65 -3.81 22.19 5.10
C ILE A 65 -3.78 22.18 6.63
N ARG A 66 -4.17 21.06 7.25
CA ARG A 66 -4.14 20.89 8.71
C ARG A 66 -2.73 20.91 9.29
N LEU A 67 -1.68 20.58 8.55
CA LEU A 67 -0.33 20.68 9.08
C LEU A 67 0.31 22.03 8.76
N ALA A 68 -0.18 22.75 7.75
CA ALA A 68 0.32 24.08 7.39
C ALA A 68 0.19 25.08 8.56
N TYR A 69 -0.86 24.98 9.39
CA TYR A 69 -1.01 25.87 10.57
C TYR A 69 0.11 25.70 11.61
N LEU A 70 0.79 24.55 11.66
CA LEU A 70 1.89 24.32 12.60
C LEU A 70 3.17 25.05 12.19
N PHE A 71 3.26 25.49 10.93
CA PHE A 71 4.43 26.17 10.36
C PHE A 71 4.16 27.65 10.07
N ASP A 72 2.98 28.17 10.43
CA ASP A 72 2.61 29.57 10.32
C ASP A 72 1.82 30.02 11.56
N PRO A 73 2.48 30.68 12.55
CA PRO A 73 1.80 31.22 13.73
C PRO A 73 0.75 32.30 13.42
N MET A 74 0.61 32.74 12.16
CA MET A 74 -0.34 33.78 11.75
C MET A 74 -1.29 33.38 10.60
N LEU A 75 -1.58 32.09 10.38
CA LEU A 75 -2.63 31.68 9.45
C LEU A 75 -3.99 31.41 10.15
N ALA A 76 -4.38 32.22 11.12
CA ALA A 76 -5.69 32.14 11.76
C ALA A 76 -6.83 32.79 10.94
N VAL A 77 -6.56 33.33 9.75
CA VAL A 77 -7.51 34.19 9.01
C VAL A 77 -7.60 33.78 7.54
N HIS A 78 -8.34 32.72 7.20
CA HIS A 78 -8.99 32.55 5.87
C HIS A 78 -10.04 31.42 5.78
N LEU A 79 -10.86 31.20 6.81
CA LEU A 79 -12.09 30.38 6.72
C LEU A 79 -13.38 31.20 6.81
N SER A 80 -13.32 32.53 6.68
CA SER A 80 -14.54 33.33 6.70
C SER A 80 -15.27 33.26 5.36
N LEU A 81 -16.54 32.84 5.40
CA LEU A 81 -17.76 33.43 4.80
C LEU A 81 -18.81 32.29 4.65
N LEU A 82 -20.06 32.29 5.15
CA LEU A 82 -20.94 33.25 5.84
C LEU A 82 -22.16 32.45 6.39
N GLU A 83 -22.61 32.70 7.61
CA GLU A 83 -24.05 32.65 7.92
C GLU A 83 -24.40 33.91 8.73
N PRO A 84 -25.09 34.91 8.15
CA PRO A 84 -25.56 36.05 8.92
C PRO A 84 -26.79 35.67 9.74
N LEU A 85 -26.75 35.94 11.05
CA LEU A 85 -27.92 35.85 11.92
C LEU A 85 -28.94 36.97 11.55
N PRO A 86 -30.24 36.67 11.41
CA PRO A 86 -31.20 37.53 10.71
C PRO A 86 -31.81 38.68 11.55
N HIS A 87 -31.14 39.20 12.58
CA HIS A 87 -31.82 40.04 13.59
C HIS A 87 -31.28 41.47 13.79
N GLN A 88 -30.51 42.03 12.87
CA GLN A 88 -29.96 43.38 13.04
C GLN A 88 -30.16 44.28 11.80
N THR A 89 -31.42 44.61 11.48
CA THR A 89 -31.78 45.90 10.84
C THR A 89 -33.07 46.41 11.46
N SER A 90 -32.95 47.25 12.47
CA SER A 90 -34.02 48.19 12.85
C SER A 90 -33.36 49.55 12.92
N GLY A 91 -33.64 50.38 11.91
CA GLY A 91 -33.19 51.78 11.89
C GLY A 91 -33.95 52.62 12.91
N PRO A 92 -33.43 53.77 13.35
CA PRO A 92 -34.24 54.74 14.05
C PRO A 92 -34.93 55.68 13.05
N SER A 93 -36.22 55.88 13.29
CA SER A 93 -37.01 57.06 12.87
C SER A 93 -36.56 58.31 13.62
#